data_AF-A0A2W0AGW6-F1
#
_entry.id   AF-A0A2W0AGW6-F1
#
_cell.length_a   1.000
_cell.length_b   1.000
_cell.length_c   1.000
_cell.angle_alpha   90.00
_cell.angle_beta   90.00
_cell.angle_gamma   90.00
#
_symmetry.space_group_name_H-M   'P 1'
#
loop_
_entity.id
_entity.type
_entity.pdbx_description
1 polymer ?
#
loop_
_entity_poly.entity_id
_entity_poly.type
_entity_poly.pdbx_seq_one_letter_code
_entity_poly.pdbx_strand_id
1 'polypeptide(L)' 'MSAAFVVDCSIAMAWLFHDEATPKTAALLNRLATETALVPAWW' A
#
# COMPACT_ATOMS: atom_id res chain seq x y z
N MET A 1 -2.09 -3.86 21.41
CA MET A 1 -2.71 -3.84 20.07
C MET A 1 -1.63 -3.39 19.10
N SER A 2 -1.32 -4.15 18.05
CA SER A 2 -0.40 -3.67 17.00
C SER A 2 -1.15 -2.68 16.10
N ALA A 3 -0.46 -1.68 15.55
CA ALA A 3 -1.05 -0.78 14.56
C ALA A 3 -1.35 -1.56 13.27
N ALA A 4 -2.53 -1.34 12.67
CA ALA A 4 -2.90 -1.93 11.39
C ALA A 4 -2.44 -1.02 10.24
N PHE A 5 -1.93 -1.62 9.16
CA PHE A 5 -1.61 -0.90 7.94
C PHE A 5 -2.85 -0.82 7.05
N VAL A 6 -3.30 0.40 6.73
CA VAL A 6 -4.45 0.65 5.86
C VAL A 6 -3.93 1.11 4.50
N VAL A 7 -4.34 0.42 3.44
CA VAL A 7 -4.04 0.82 2.06
C VAL A 7 -5.12 1.79 1.60
N ASP A 8 -4.73 3.00 1.22
CA ASP A 8 -5.61 4.00 0.62
C ASP A 8 -5.51 4.02 -0.93
N CYS A 9 -6.44 4.72 -1.58
CA CYS A 9 -6.50 4.72 -3.05
C CYS A 9 -5.22 5.31 -3.65
N SER A 10 -4.69 6.40 -3.07
CA SER A 10 -3.45 7.00 -3.54
C SER A 10 -2.26 6.05 -3.52
N ILE A 11 -2.10 5.23 -2.48
CA ILE A 11 -0.97 4.30 -2.41
C ILE A 11 -1.11 3.16 -3.41
N ALA A 12 -2.33 2.65 -3.61
CA ALA A 12 -2.60 1.66 -4.64
C ALA A 12 -2.33 2.21 -6.05
N MET A 13 -2.75 3.45 -6.32
CA MET A 13 -2.49 4.11 -7.60
C MET A 13 -0.99 4.34 -7.84
N ALA A 14 -0.21 4.69 -6.81
CA ALA A 14 1.24 4.81 -6.90
C ALA A 14 1.94 3.47 -7.21
N TRP A 15 1.30 2.32 -7.02
CA TRP A 15 1.83 1.02 -7.44
C TRP A 15 1.43 0.63 -8.85
N LEU A 16 0.28 1.11 -9.32
CA LEU A 16 -0.22 0.88 -10.68
C LEU A 16 0.48 1.77 -11.71
N PHE A 17 0.77 3.03 -11.37
CA PHE A 17 1.48 3.97 -12.22
C PHE A 17 2.94 4.08 -11.75
N HIS A 18 3.84 3.40 -12.46
CA HIS A 18 5.24 3.30 -12.06
C HIS A 18 5.94 4.67 -11.94
N ASP A 19 5.54 5.64 -12.76
CA ASP A 19 6.09 7.00 -12.74
C ASP A 19 5.68 7.78 -11.47
N GLU A 20 4.57 7.40 -10.82
CA GLU A 20 4.10 7.95 -9.55
C GLU A 20 4.66 7.18 -8.34
N ALA A 21 5.33 6.06 -8.57
CA ALA A 21 5.97 5.29 -7.51
C ALA A 21 7.20 6.02 -6.97
N THR A 22 7.36 6.03 -5.65
CA THR A 22 8.59 6.46 -5.00
C THR A 22 9.24 5.27 -4.31
N PRO A 23 10.54 5.35 -3.94
CA PRO A 23 11.19 4.28 -3.19
C PRO A 23 10.43 3.92 -1.89
N LYS A 24 9.77 4.90 -1.25
CA LYS A 24 8.97 4.66 -0.05
C LYS A 24 7.68 3.90 -0.36
N THR A 25 6.94 4.28 -1.40
CA THR A 25 5.69 3.60 -1.74
C THR A 25 5.96 2.19 -2.26
N ALA A 26 7.02 1.99 -3.03
CA ALA A 26 7.47 0.66 -3.46
C ALA A 26 7.88 -0.25 -2.29
N ALA A 27 8.57 0.30 -1.28
CA ALA A 27 8.93 -0.47 -0.08
C ALA A 27 7.70 -0.93 0.72
N LEU A 28 6.61 -0.15 0.72
CA LEU A 28 5.35 -0.57 1.34
C LEU A 28 4.74 -1.79 0.62
N LEU A 29 4.73 -1.81 -0.71
CA LEU A 29 4.26 -2.97 -1.48
C LEU A 29 5.08 -4.22 -1.15
N ASN A 30 6.41 -4.10 -1.08
CA ASN A 30 7.29 -5.21 -0.73
C ASN A 30 7.00 -5.79 0.67
N ARG A 31 6.62 -4.96 1.64
CA ARG A 31 6.23 -5.42 2.98
C ARG A 31 4.95 -6.25 2.97
N LEU A 32 4.00 -5.92 2.08
CA LEU A 32 2.74 -6.67 1.94
C LEU A 32 2.91 -8.07 1.34
N ALA A 33 4.12 -8.44 0.92
CA ALA A 33 4.43 -9.83 0.57
C ALA A 33 4.35 -10.78 1.79
N THR A 34 4.54 -10.25 3.00
CA THR A 34 4.53 -11.05 4.26
C THR A 34 3.61 -10.48 5.33
N GLU A 35 3.30 -9.18 5.27
CA GLU A 35 2.39 -8.51 6.18
C GLU A 35 0.95 -8.47 5.65
N THR A 36 -0.01 -8.23 6.53
CA THR A 36 -1.42 -8.01 6.18
C THR A 36 -1.76 -6.53 6.18
N ALA A 37 -2.66 -6.15 5.29
CA ALA A 37 -3.20 -4.80 5.24
C ALA A 37 -4.73 -4.83 5.23
N LEU A 38 -5.32 -3.72 5.68
CA LEU A 38 -6.74 -3.46 5.57
C LEU A 38 -6.99 -2.54 4.38
N VAL A 39 -8.10 -2.76 3.70
CA VAL A 39 -8.51 -1.97 2.55
C VAL A 39 -9.94 -1.48 2.79
N PRO A 40 -10.28 -0.22 2.49
CA PRO A 40 -11.66 0.25 2.58
C PRO A 40 -12.60 -0.62 1.74
N ALA A 41 -13.75 -1.00 2.31
CA ALA A 41 -14.69 -1.94 1.68
C ALA A 41 -15.38 -1.41 0.39
N TRP A 42 -15.26 -0.12 0.09
CA TRP A 42 -15.88 0.53 -1.08
C TRP A 42 -14.86 0.86 -2.19
N TRP A 43 -13.77 0.09 -2.25
CA TRP A 43 -12.89 0.07 -3.41
C TRP A 43 -13.51 -0.69 -4.58
#